data_AF-A0A356DVQ1-F1
#
_entry.id   AF-A0A356DVQ1-F1
#
_cell.length_a   1.000
_cell.length_b   1.000
_cell.length_c   1.000
_cell.angle_alpha   90.00
_cell.angle_beta   90.00
_cell.angle_gamma   90.00
#
_symmetry.space_group_name_H-M   'P 1'
#
loop_
_entity.id
_entity.type
_entity.pdbx_description
1 polymer ?
#
loop_
_entity_poly.entity_id
_entity_poly.type
_entity_poly.pdbx_seq_one_letter_code
_entity_poly.pdbx_strand_id
1 'polypeptide(L)'
;MNEKQLNRVMRYLADDLVAGDVDLWPAIERRFEVNKTRTQKGSSPTFTLFVQKKRLHWVAILTLALLCGSMVLLFTPAGHALAQSVLNFFIRNESNTMPAPTEIPLVWVEQTPGVPAATATPWPGPDFSEECGDYPAPRCTISQIRSKANFSVKELGVIPASMYFMGATGGSDHVFILYDTADHSSILILIEQPWTGSSEQTRLVIGASAIVEIVNIGSGTGEYVKGSFTYRSEESLEHWDVDADSQILRWTEGVIFYQLENFGMQLDRETFVSLSNSLTTEPVSARSTPGSEISATPTEYYDLQADYPLTIAEAGKRTGFTLIQPSKLPGFLSLLGASLEPDQGIVSIFYQLSQDMGPTTNGLVLEEQIIPSTGLYDLSGFIVGENTEIDQYSPGTLVGAFETVQIGEITGQYVEGTWHGTDCCGWVWDADPYLKRLRWQTNGMAFELSYMGTDITQEDLITIAKSMK
;
A
#
# COMPACT_ATOMS: atom_id res chain seq x y z
N MET A 1 19.09 -27.94 35.06
CA MET A 1 19.54 -26.55 35.24
C MET A 1 19.89 -26.35 36.71
N ASN A 2 21.07 -25.83 37.05
CA ASN A 2 21.44 -25.62 38.46
C ASN A 2 20.90 -24.29 39.01
N GLU A 3 20.89 -24.14 40.33
CA GLU A 3 20.33 -22.96 41.02
C GLU A 3 20.94 -21.63 40.56
N LYS A 4 22.23 -21.63 40.19
CA LYS A 4 22.91 -20.44 39.66
C LYS A 4 22.43 -20.09 38.24
N GLN A 5 22.14 -21.08 37.41
CA GLN A 5 21.60 -20.88 36.07
C GLN A 5 20.15 -20.40 36.12
N LEU A 6 19.32 -20.97 37.00
CA LEU A 6 17.94 -20.53 37.21
C LEU A 6 17.89 -19.06 37.68
N ASN A 7 18.72 -18.68 38.67
CA ASN A 7 18.78 -17.30 39.14
C ASN A 7 19.25 -16.32 38.06
N ARG A 8 20.18 -16.74 37.17
CA ARG A 8 20.63 -15.88 36.07
C ARG A 8 19.52 -15.65 35.04
N VAL A 9 18.75 -16.68 34.69
CA VAL A 9 17.63 -16.57 33.75
C VAL A 9 16.50 -15.72 34.34
N MET A 10 16.17 -15.91 35.63
CA MET A 10 15.10 -15.17 36.28
C MET A 10 15.43 -13.69 36.47
N ARG A 11 16.70 -13.32 36.72
CA ARG A 11 17.12 -11.91 36.71
C ARG A 11 17.02 -11.29 35.33
N TYR A 12 17.53 -12.00 34.31
CA TYR A 12 17.47 -11.52 32.94
C TYR A 12 16.03 -11.24 32.49
N LEU A 13 15.08 -12.11 32.83
CA LEU A 13 13.66 -11.90 32.55
C LEU A 13 13.02 -10.77 33.37
N ALA A 14 13.47 -10.57 34.61
CA ALA A 14 12.95 -9.50 35.46
C ALA A 14 13.44 -8.12 35.01
N ASP A 15 14.69 -8.03 34.52
CA ASP A 15 15.29 -6.79 34.02
C ASP A 15 14.72 -6.37 32.66
N ASP A 16 14.22 -7.32 31.85
CA ASP A 16 13.66 -7.09 30.51
C ASP A 16 12.17 -6.69 30.53
N LEU A 17 11.44 -7.06 31.60
CA LEU A 17 9.98 -6.87 31.70
C LEU A 17 9.55 -5.63 32.50
N VAL A 18 10.47 -4.92 33.14
CA VAL A 18 10.14 -3.77 34.00
C VAL A 18 11.11 -2.61 33.76
N ALA A 19 10.60 -1.48 33.29
CA ALA A 19 11.40 -0.28 33.08
C ALA A 19 11.81 0.36 34.42
N GLY A 20 13.12 0.38 34.70
CA GLY A 20 13.79 1.32 35.62
C GLY A 20 13.58 1.13 37.14
N ASP A 21 14.70 0.99 37.85
CA ASP A 21 14.96 1.20 39.30
C ASP A 21 14.14 0.43 40.36
N VAL A 22 13.21 -0.46 39.99
CA VAL A 22 12.49 -1.28 40.97
C VAL A 22 13.13 -2.67 41.10
N ASP A 23 13.93 -2.88 42.16
CA ASP A 23 14.47 -4.21 42.51
C ASP A 23 13.37 -5.10 43.08
N LEU A 24 12.83 -5.99 42.23
CA LEU A 24 11.80 -6.97 42.61
C LEU A 24 12.39 -8.23 43.26
N TRP A 25 13.72 -8.41 43.28
CA TRP A 25 14.37 -9.61 43.78
C TRP A 25 14.07 -9.91 45.26
N PRO A 26 14.05 -8.91 46.18
CA PRO A 26 13.73 -9.15 47.59
C PRO A 26 12.30 -9.67 47.80
N ALA A 27 11.34 -9.31 46.94
CA ALA A 27 9.96 -9.77 47.01
C ALA A 27 9.81 -11.21 46.52
N ILE A 28 10.56 -11.57 45.47
CA ILE A 28 10.60 -12.93 44.91
C ILE A 28 11.28 -13.89 45.90
N GLU A 29 12.42 -13.51 46.47
CA GLU A 29 13.18 -14.33 47.43
C GLU A 29 12.34 -14.63 48.68
N ARG A 30 11.59 -13.64 49.18
CA ARG A 30 10.65 -13.82 50.30
C ARG A 30 9.57 -14.87 50.02
N ARG A 31 9.09 -14.99 48.78
CA ARG A 31 8.10 -16.03 48.42
C ARG A 31 8.70 -17.43 48.35
N PHE A 32 9.97 -17.55 47.97
CA PHE A 32 10.66 -18.85 47.96
C PHE A 32 11.02 -19.33 49.37
N GLU A 33 11.40 -18.44 50.29
CA GLU A 33 11.69 -18.81 51.67
C GLU A 33 10.43 -19.21 52.47
N VAL A 34 9.29 -18.58 52.21
CA VAL A 34 7.99 -18.94 52.83
C VAL A 34 7.55 -20.35 52.44
N ASN A 35 7.98 -20.88 51.28
CA ASN A 35 7.72 -22.26 50.89
C ASN A 35 8.72 -23.28 51.46
N LYS A 36 9.90 -22.86 51.94
CA LYS A 36 10.89 -23.77 52.56
C LYS A 36 10.53 -24.16 53.99
N THR A 37 9.75 -23.35 54.71
CA THR A 37 9.43 -23.59 56.13
C THR A 37 8.24 -24.53 56.38
N ARG A 38 7.58 -25.05 55.35
CA ARG A 38 6.45 -25.99 55.51
C ARG A 38 6.82 -27.48 55.49
N THR A 39 8.11 -27.81 55.49
CA THR A 39 8.57 -29.21 55.36
C THR A 39 9.54 -29.63 56.46
N GLN A 40 9.25 -29.36 57.75
CA GLN A 40 9.97 -30.06 58.82
C GLN A 40 9.30 -29.96 60.20
N LYS A 41 8.39 -30.89 60.51
CA LYS A 41 8.30 -31.52 61.86
C LYS A 41 7.24 -32.62 61.87
N GLY A 42 7.67 -33.85 62.10
CA GLY A 42 6.78 -34.99 62.31
C GLY A 42 7.55 -36.30 62.25
N SER A 43 7.99 -36.74 63.42
CA SER A 43 8.68 -38.00 63.73
C SER A 43 8.14 -39.24 63.03
N SER A 44 9.06 -40.14 62.65
CA SER A 44 8.76 -41.52 62.24
C SER A 44 7.82 -42.22 63.22
N PRO A 45 6.91 -43.05 62.68
CA PRO A 45 7.15 -44.47 62.90
C PRO A 45 7.25 -45.24 61.59
N THR A 46 8.15 -46.21 61.65
CA THR A 46 8.38 -47.31 60.72
C THR A 46 7.07 -47.95 60.27
N PHE A 47 6.58 -47.67 59.06
CA PHE A 47 5.52 -48.46 58.44
C PHE A 47 5.68 -48.55 56.91
N THR A 48 6.06 -49.75 56.46
CA THR A 48 5.69 -50.39 55.19
C THR A 48 5.90 -49.61 53.88
N LEU A 49 7.11 -49.76 53.34
CA LEU A 49 7.46 -49.58 51.92
C LEU A 49 6.74 -50.62 51.03
N PHE A 50 5.44 -50.49 50.73
CA PHE A 50 4.84 -51.31 49.64
C PHE A 50 3.65 -50.71 48.87
N VAL A 51 3.26 -49.45 49.05
CA VAL A 51 2.06 -48.89 48.37
C VAL A 51 2.35 -47.70 47.43
N GLN A 52 3.55 -47.11 47.44
CA GLN A 52 3.81 -45.86 46.70
C GLN A 52 4.15 -46.02 45.21
N LYS A 53 4.49 -47.22 44.72
CA LYS A 53 4.75 -47.46 43.28
C LYS A 53 3.50 -47.36 42.40
N LYS A 54 2.31 -47.63 42.95
CA LYS A 54 1.04 -47.55 42.20
C LYS A 54 0.62 -46.10 41.91
N ARG A 55 0.83 -45.15 42.84
CA ARG A 55 0.43 -43.74 42.64
C ARG A 55 1.27 -43.04 41.57
N LEU A 56 2.56 -43.34 41.47
CA LEU A 56 3.43 -42.77 40.43
C LEU A 56 3.07 -43.32 39.02
N HIS A 57 2.69 -44.60 38.93
CA HIS A 57 2.20 -45.18 37.68
C HIS A 57 0.90 -44.53 37.20
N TRP A 58 -0.03 -44.23 38.09
CA TRP A 58 -1.28 -43.56 37.71
C TRP A 58 -1.05 -42.13 37.20
N VAL A 59 -0.10 -41.38 37.79
CA VAL A 59 0.26 -40.05 37.28
C VAL A 59 0.90 -40.16 35.90
N ALA A 60 1.85 -41.07 35.69
CA ALA A 60 2.48 -41.27 34.38
C ALA A 60 1.46 -41.70 33.30
N ILE A 61 0.51 -42.58 33.64
CA ILE A 61 -0.55 -43.02 32.73
C ILE A 61 -1.51 -41.86 32.41
N LEU A 62 -1.90 -41.05 33.40
CA LEU A 62 -2.75 -39.87 33.17
C LEU A 62 -2.05 -38.84 32.29
N THR A 63 -0.76 -38.60 32.52
CA THR A 63 0.02 -37.64 31.73
C THR A 63 0.19 -38.12 30.29
N LEU A 64 0.47 -39.41 30.10
CA LEU A 64 0.59 -40.03 28.77
C LEU A 64 -0.78 -40.09 28.06
N ALA A 65 -1.86 -40.38 28.77
CA ALA A 65 -3.21 -40.35 28.21
C ALA A 65 -3.63 -38.93 27.82
N LEU A 66 -3.23 -37.90 28.58
CA LEU A 66 -3.42 -36.51 28.21
C LEU A 66 -2.60 -36.14 26.97
N LEU A 67 -1.33 -36.57 26.89
CA LEU A 67 -0.46 -36.34 25.74
C LEU A 67 -0.95 -37.05 24.48
N CYS A 68 -1.37 -38.30 24.60
CA CYS A 68 -1.98 -39.05 23.50
C CYS A 68 -3.33 -38.45 23.12
N GLY A 69 -4.14 -38.04 24.08
CA GLY A 69 -5.40 -37.34 23.84
C GLY A 69 -5.21 -36.00 23.12
N SER A 70 -4.21 -35.22 23.51
CA SER A 70 -3.86 -33.97 22.83
C SER A 70 -3.29 -34.22 21.43
N MET A 71 -2.47 -35.27 21.24
CA MET A 71 -2.01 -35.67 19.91
C MET A 71 -3.19 -36.06 19.02
N VAL A 72 -4.11 -36.87 19.52
CA VAL A 72 -5.30 -37.28 18.76
C VAL A 72 -6.15 -36.06 18.40
N LEU A 73 -6.33 -35.11 19.32
CA LEU A 73 -7.05 -33.87 19.02
C LEU A 73 -6.37 -33.11 17.87
N LEU A 74 -5.05 -32.94 17.90
CA LEU A 74 -4.29 -32.26 16.83
C LEU A 74 -4.40 -32.93 15.45
N PHE A 75 -4.72 -34.23 15.38
CA PHE A 75 -4.94 -34.96 14.12
C PHE A 75 -6.41 -35.13 13.74
N THR A 76 -7.35 -34.61 14.55
CA THR A 76 -8.78 -34.64 14.22
C THR A 76 -9.21 -33.33 13.58
N PRO A 77 -10.20 -33.32 12.66
CA PRO A 77 -10.76 -32.09 12.10
C PRO A 77 -11.20 -31.08 13.17
N ALA A 78 -11.70 -31.57 14.32
CA ALA A 78 -12.10 -30.72 15.44
C ALA A 78 -10.91 -30.01 16.12
N GLY A 79 -9.74 -30.63 16.25
CA GLY A 79 -8.57 -29.96 16.81
C GLY A 79 -7.87 -29.02 15.82
N HIS A 80 -7.97 -29.27 14.51
CA HIS A 80 -7.58 -28.29 13.50
C HIS A 80 -8.42 -27.01 13.58
N ALA A 81 -9.75 -27.13 13.74
CA ALA A 81 -10.62 -25.99 13.95
C ALA A 81 -10.28 -25.20 15.25
N LEU A 82 -9.94 -25.91 16.33
CA LEU A 82 -9.53 -25.30 17.61
C LEU A 82 -8.14 -24.64 17.55
N ALA A 83 -7.23 -25.13 16.70
CA ALA A 83 -5.95 -24.48 16.43
C ALA A 83 -6.13 -23.25 15.53
N GLN A 84 -7.07 -23.30 14.59
CA GLN A 84 -7.43 -22.16 13.74
C GLN A 84 -8.09 -21.02 14.51
N SER A 85 -8.83 -21.31 15.59
CA SER A 85 -9.40 -20.25 16.45
C SER A 85 -8.37 -19.46 17.29
N VAL A 86 -7.07 -19.80 17.18
CA VAL A 86 -5.95 -19.07 17.82
C VAL A 86 -5.24 -18.14 16.81
N LEU A 87 -5.65 -18.16 15.53
CA LEU A 87 -5.08 -17.29 14.51
C LEU A 87 -5.63 -15.88 14.69
N ASN A 88 -4.75 -14.93 15.01
CA ASN A 88 -5.04 -13.49 14.92
C ASN A 88 -4.50 -13.02 13.57
N PHE A 89 -5.38 -12.85 12.57
CA PHE A 89 -5.02 -12.37 11.24
C PHE A 89 -4.90 -10.85 11.17
N PHE A 90 -5.40 -10.15 12.19
CA PHE A 90 -5.27 -8.71 12.37
C PHE A 90 -4.52 -8.35 13.64
N ILE A 91 -3.69 -7.33 13.54
CA ILE A 91 -2.96 -6.73 14.67
C ILE A 91 -3.68 -5.44 15.03
N ARG A 92 -4.26 -5.37 16.24
CA ARG A 92 -4.84 -4.12 16.73
C ARG A 92 -3.74 -3.16 17.13
N ASN A 93 -3.79 -1.95 16.61
CA ASN A 93 -2.96 -0.85 17.06
C ASN A 93 -3.39 -0.39 18.47
N GLU A 94 -2.49 0.26 19.19
CA GLU A 94 -2.78 0.85 20.51
C GLU A 94 -3.72 2.07 20.40
N SER A 95 -3.79 2.67 19.21
CA SER A 95 -4.58 3.87 18.90
C SER A 95 -5.48 3.68 17.66
N ASN A 96 -6.50 4.51 17.53
CA ASN A 96 -7.23 4.74 16.28
C ASN A 96 -6.50 5.70 15.34
N THR A 97 -5.27 6.03 15.65
CA THR A 97 -4.39 6.83 14.80
C THR A 97 -3.12 6.06 14.54
N MET A 98 -2.62 6.14 13.32
CA MET A 98 -1.25 5.77 13.03
C MET A 98 -0.56 6.93 12.33
N PRO A 99 0.78 7.03 12.39
CA PRO A 99 1.49 7.96 11.52
C PRO A 99 0.97 7.74 10.10
N ALA A 100 0.50 8.81 9.46
CA ALA A 100 0.33 8.75 8.02
C ALA A 100 1.66 8.24 7.44
N PRO A 101 1.64 7.43 6.37
CA PRO A 101 2.84 6.98 5.70
C PRO A 101 3.78 8.16 5.58
N THR A 102 4.83 8.19 6.42
CA THR A 102 5.80 9.29 6.39
C THR A 102 6.25 9.32 4.95
N GLU A 103 6.12 10.47 4.29
CA GLU A 103 6.60 10.67 2.92
C GLU A 103 7.93 9.94 2.82
N ILE A 104 7.96 8.85 2.03
CA ILE A 104 9.14 8.00 1.96
C ILE A 104 10.25 8.94 1.52
N PRO A 105 11.28 9.18 2.36
CA PRO A 105 12.23 10.25 2.09
C PRO A 105 12.79 10.04 0.69
N LEU A 106 12.63 11.05 -0.16
CA LEU A 106 12.96 10.94 -1.56
C LEU A 106 14.42 10.50 -1.71
N VAL A 107 14.62 9.38 -2.37
CA VAL A 107 15.96 8.92 -2.72
C VAL A 107 16.42 9.76 -3.90
N TRP A 108 17.14 10.85 -3.63
CA TRP A 108 17.66 11.73 -4.68
C TRP A 108 18.77 11.06 -5.47
N VAL A 109 18.71 11.19 -6.79
CA VAL A 109 19.73 10.71 -7.72
C VAL A 109 20.31 11.89 -8.49
N GLU A 110 21.64 11.88 -8.67
CA GLU A 110 22.32 12.82 -9.57
C GLU A 110 22.04 12.40 -11.01
N GLN A 111 21.60 13.36 -11.82
CA GLN A 111 21.25 13.16 -13.22
C GLN A 111 22.27 13.86 -14.11
N THR A 112 22.66 13.17 -15.19
CA THR A 112 23.44 13.81 -16.27
C THR A 112 22.45 14.41 -17.26
N PRO A 113 22.42 15.74 -17.46
CA PRO A 113 21.48 16.38 -18.39
C PRO A 113 21.50 15.74 -19.79
N GLY A 114 20.32 15.45 -20.33
CA GLY A 114 20.14 14.88 -21.66
C GLY A 114 20.41 13.37 -21.76
N VAL A 115 20.73 12.71 -20.64
CA VAL A 115 20.83 11.25 -20.56
C VAL A 115 19.62 10.76 -19.77
N PRO A 116 18.87 9.76 -20.27
CA PRO A 116 17.84 9.12 -19.47
C PRO A 116 18.43 8.67 -18.14
N ALA A 117 17.73 8.98 -17.05
CA ALA A 117 18.04 8.44 -15.74
C ALA A 117 18.23 6.93 -15.87
N ALA A 118 19.21 6.36 -15.15
CA ALA A 118 19.25 4.92 -14.97
C ALA A 118 17.87 4.53 -14.42
N THR A 119 17.11 3.74 -15.18
CA THR A 119 15.79 3.27 -14.78
C THR A 119 15.95 2.71 -13.38
N ALA A 120 15.22 3.26 -12.41
CA ALA A 120 15.18 2.69 -11.08
C ALA A 120 14.93 1.19 -11.27
N THR A 121 15.66 0.34 -10.55
CA THR A 121 15.30 -1.07 -10.53
C THR A 121 13.84 -1.10 -10.06
N PRO A 122 12.89 -1.56 -10.88
CA PRO A 122 11.50 -1.57 -10.49
C PRO A 122 11.40 -2.25 -9.14
N TRP A 123 10.50 -1.77 -8.28
CA TRP A 123 10.11 -2.60 -7.15
C TRP A 123 9.74 -3.98 -7.71
N PRO A 124 10.15 -5.08 -7.07
CA PRO A 124 9.86 -6.40 -7.61
C PRO A 124 8.34 -6.54 -7.68
N GLY A 125 7.81 -6.39 -8.89
CA GLY A 125 6.42 -6.68 -9.21
C GLY A 125 6.17 -8.19 -9.08
N PRO A 126 4.96 -8.64 -9.38
CA PRO A 126 4.63 -10.05 -9.34
C PRO A 126 5.60 -10.84 -10.25
N ASP A 127 6.05 -12.04 -9.84
CA ASP A 127 6.98 -12.86 -10.64
C ASP A 127 6.47 -13.09 -12.07
N PHE A 128 5.15 -13.05 -12.26
CA PHE A 128 4.49 -13.25 -13.55
C PHE A 128 4.14 -11.95 -14.28
N SER A 129 4.68 -10.79 -13.89
CA SER A 129 4.30 -9.48 -14.45
C SER A 129 4.47 -9.36 -15.97
N GLU A 130 5.53 -9.95 -16.53
CA GLU A 130 5.78 -9.94 -17.98
C GLU A 130 4.62 -10.58 -18.77
N GLU A 131 4.10 -11.72 -18.28
CA GLU A 131 3.08 -12.50 -18.98
C GLU A 131 1.65 -12.17 -18.52
N CYS A 132 1.47 -11.91 -17.23
CA CYS A 132 0.19 -11.72 -16.57
C CYS A 132 -0.09 -10.28 -16.16
N GLY A 133 0.76 -9.31 -16.50
CA GLY A 133 0.59 -7.91 -16.08
C GLY A 133 0.88 -7.71 -14.59
N ASP A 134 0.94 -6.46 -14.14
CA ASP A 134 1.14 -6.12 -12.73
C ASP A 134 -0.20 -6.07 -11.96
N TYR A 135 -0.18 -5.92 -10.64
CA TYR A 135 -1.35 -5.83 -9.76
C TYR A 135 -2.43 -4.82 -10.21
N PRO A 136 -2.11 -3.59 -10.67
CA PRO A 136 -3.15 -2.65 -11.12
C PRO A 136 -3.73 -3.01 -12.50
N ALA A 137 -3.06 -3.86 -13.28
CA ALA A 137 -3.47 -4.22 -14.63
C ALA A 137 -3.22 -5.71 -14.91
N PRO A 138 -3.85 -6.62 -14.14
CA PRO A 138 -3.65 -8.05 -14.31
C PRO A 138 -4.30 -8.51 -15.62
N ARG A 139 -3.65 -9.42 -16.34
CA ARG A 139 -4.00 -9.84 -17.71
C ARG A 139 -4.27 -11.32 -17.86
N CYS A 140 -3.78 -12.16 -16.95
CA CYS A 140 -4.01 -13.59 -17.08
C CYS A 140 -5.45 -13.96 -16.75
N THR A 141 -6.01 -14.92 -17.49
CA THR A 141 -7.24 -15.60 -17.11
C THR A 141 -7.00 -16.50 -15.89
N ILE A 142 -8.07 -16.93 -15.23
CA ILE A 142 -7.97 -17.89 -14.13
C ILE A 142 -7.29 -19.20 -14.55
N SER A 143 -7.55 -19.70 -15.76
CA SER A 143 -6.90 -20.93 -16.25
C SER A 143 -5.40 -20.73 -16.49
N GLN A 144 -5.00 -19.56 -17.01
CA GLN A 144 -3.60 -19.23 -17.21
C GLN A 144 -2.85 -19.14 -15.87
N ILE A 145 -3.40 -18.43 -14.88
CA ILE A 145 -2.71 -18.28 -13.58
C ILE A 145 -2.65 -19.60 -12.81
N ARG A 146 -3.71 -20.44 -12.89
CA ARG A 146 -3.71 -21.81 -12.34
C ARG A 146 -2.59 -22.68 -12.94
N SER A 147 -2.22 -22.46 -14.21
CA SER A 147 -1.14 -23.21 -14.85
C SER A 147 0.27 -22.77 -14.43
N LYS A 148 0.39 -21.57 -13.83
CA LYS A 148 1.64 -20.93 -13.43
C LYS A 148 1.92 -21.05 -11.93
N ALA A 149 0.88 -20.94 -11.10
CA ALA A 149 0.98 -21.06 -9.66
C ALA A 149 1.35 -22.50 -9.25
N ASN A 150 2.16 -22.62 -8.19
CA ASN A 150 2.59 -23.91 -7.64
C ASN A 150 1.61 -24.49 -6.60
N PHE A 151 0.40 -23.93 -6.52
CA PHE A 151 -0.67 -24.33 -5.59
C PHE A 151 -2.04 -24.21 -6.27
N SER A 152 -3.08 -24.79 -5.64
CA SER A 152 -4.44 -24.75 -6.20
C SER A 152 -5.06 -23.37 -5.99
N VAL A 153 -5.21 -22.62 -7.08
CA VAL A 153 -5.85 -21.29 -7.10
C VAL A 153 -7.36 -21.43 -7.23
N LYS A 154 -8.11 -20.72 -6.38
CA LYS A 154 -9.57 -20.61 -6.44
C LYS A 154 -10.00 -19.33 -7.16
N GLU A 155 -11.27 -19.26 -7.50
CA GLU A 155 -11.92 -18.04 -7.99
C GLU A 155 -13.31 -17.92 -7.33
N LEU A 156 -13.95 -16.76 -7.39
CA LEU A 156 -15.32 -16.59 -6.92
C LEU A 156 -16.28 -17.47 -7.73
N GLY A 157 -16.93 -18.44 -7.07
CA GLY A 157 -17.97 -19.26 -7.68
C GLY A 157 -19.21 -18.46 -8.07
N VAL A 158 -19.43 -17.33 -7.41
CA VAL A 158 -20.46 -16.35 -7.76
C VAL A 158 -19.84 -14.96 -7.82
N ILE A 159 -19.79 -14.39 -9.01
CA ILE A 159 -19.37 -13.00 -9.21
C ILE A 159 -20.58 -12.08 -8.92
N PRO A 160 -20.45 -11.05 -8.06
CA PRO A 160 -21.51 -10.08 -7.82
C PRO A 160 -22.06 -9.48 -9.12
N ALA A 161 -23.35 -9.17 -9.16
CA ALA A 161 -24.01 -8.84 -10.42
C ALA A 161 -23.46 -7.58 -11.12
N SER A 162 -22.94 -6.63 -10.35
CA SER A 162 -22.31 -5.38 -10.79
C SER A 162 -20.82 -5.52 -11.13
N MET A 163 -20.22 -6.68 -10.88
CA MET A 163 -18.79 -6.90 -11.03
C MET A 163 -18.42 -7.77 -12.22
N TYR A 164 -17.20 -7.55 -12.69
CA TYR A 164 -16.58 -8.23 -13.81
C TYR A 164 -15.19 -8.69 -13.42
N PHE A 165 -14.81 -9.88 -13.88
CA PHE A 165 -13.44 -10.34 -13.74
C PHE A 165 -12.54 -9.52 -14.66
N MET A 166 -11.52 -8.87 -14.08
CA MET A 166 -10.58 -8.02 -14.82
C MET A 166 -9.34 -8.79 -15.25
N GLY A 167 -8.81 -9.62 -14.34
CA GLY A 167 -7.62 -10.41 -14.59
C GLY A 167 -7.03 -11.02 -13.34
N ALA A 168 -6.00 -11.83 -13.52
CA ALA A 168 -5.16 -12.36 -12.46
C ALA A 168 -3.67 -12.14 -12.74
N THR A 169 -2.88 -12.02 -11.69
CA THR A 169 -1.41 -11.99 -11.71
C THR A 169 -0.85 -12.57 -10.40
N GLY A 170 0.46 -12.46 -10.17
CA GLY A 170 1.11 -12.91 -8.94
C GLY A 170 2.45 -13.58 -9.22
N GLY A 171 2.85 -14.47 -8.33
CA GLY A 171 4.06 -15.25 -8.47
C GLY A 171 3.91 -16.69 -8.01
N SER A 172 5.06 -17.32 -7.77
CA SER A 172 5.10 -18.70 -7.33
C SER A 172 4.59 -18.91 -5.90
N ASP A 173 4.55 -17.82 -5.11
CA ASP A 173 4.23 -17.78 -3.69
C ASP A 173 2.90 -17.07 -3.38
N HIS A 174 2.29 -16.38 -4.33
CA HIS A 174 0.98 -15.78 -4.15
C HIS A 174 0.28 -15.52 -5.49
N VAL A 175 -1.05 -15.41 -5.47
CA VAL A 175 -1.87 -15.06 -6.62
C VAL A 175 -2.82 -13.92 -6.23
N PHE A 176 -2.98 -13.00 -7.16
CA PHE A 176 -3.85 -11.83 -7.07
C PHE A 176 -4.91 -11.91 -8.17
N ILE A 177 -6.18 -11.81 -7.79
CA ILE A 177 -7.33 -11.85 -8.71
C ILE A 177 -8.17 -10.59 -8.49
N LEU A 178 -8.39 -9.84 -9.56
CA LEU A 178 -9.12 -8.56 -9.52
C LEU A 178 -10.50 -8.68 -10.17
N TYR A 179 -11.50 -8.18 -9.45
CA TYR A 179 -12.83 -7.90 -9.96
C TYR A 179 -13.16 -6.42 -9.78
N ASP A 180 -13.87 -5.85 -10.73
CA ASP A 180 -14.16 -4.41 -10.79
C ASP A 180 -15.57 -4.15 -11.30
N THR A 181 -16.13 -3.00 -10.95
CA THR A 181 -17.37 -2.49 -11.54
C THR A 181 -17.08 -1.84 -12.89
N ALA A 182 -18.11 -1.74 -13.74
CA ALA A 182 -17.94 -1.13 -15.07
C ALA A 182 -17.54 0.36 -15.03
N ASP A 183 -17.80 1.05 -13.91
CA ASP A 183 -17.48 2.45 -13.68
C ASP A 183 -16.24 2.67 -12.80
N HIS A 184 -15.52 1.60 -12.46
CA HIS A 184 -14.33 1.63 -11.58
C HIS A 184 -14.56 2.22 -10.19
N SER A 185 -15.83 2.30 -9.75
CA SER A 185 -16.20 2.84 -8.44
C SER A 185 -16.00 1.84 -7.29
N SER A 186 -15.83 0.55 -7.59
CA SER A 186 -15.65 -0.48 -6.57
C SER A 186 -14.84 -1.67 -7.07
N ILE A 187 -13.89 -2.11 -6.25
CA ILE A 187 -13.01 -3.24 -6.54
C ILE A 187 -13.14 -4.33 -5.49
N LEU A 188 -12.99 -5.57 -5.93
CA LEU A 188 -12.92 -6.75 -5.07
C LEU A 188 -11.67 -7.54 -5.45
N ILE A 189 -10.81 -7.76 -4.46
CA ILE A 189 -9.51 -8.40 -4.64
C ILE A 189 -9.50 -9.71 -3.85
N LEU A 190 -9.13 -10.80 -4.53
CA LEU A 190 -8.83 -12.08 -3.89
C LEU A 190 -7.33 -12.33 -3.95
N ILE A 191 -6.72 -12.49 -2.78
CA ILE A 191 -5.31 -12.84 -2.62
C ILE A 191 -5.21 -14.24 -2.03
N GLU A 192 -4.40 -15.08 -2.65
CA GLU A 192 -4.14 -16.47 -2.23
C GLU A 192 -2.65 -16.70 -2.10
N GLN A 193 -2.19 -17.35 -1.03
CA GLN A 193 -0.78 -17.72 -0.85
C GLN A 193 -0.63 -18.96 0.02
N PRO A 194 0.43 -19.78 -0.13
CA PRO A 194 0.72 -20.87 0.79
C PRO A 194 0.90 -20.36 2.23
N TRP A 195 0.16 -20.96 3.16
CA TRP A 195 0.22 -20.61 4.57
C TRP A 195 1.47 -21.19 5.22
N THR A 196 2.33 -20.29 5.70
CA THR A 196 3.60 -20.65 6.36
C THR A 196 3.51 -20.60 7.89
N GLY A 197 2.41 -20.07 8.45
CA GLY A 197 2.31 -19.78 9.88
C GLY A 197 3.08 -18.53 10.30
N SER A 198 3.65 -17.78 9.35
CA SER A 198 4.41 -16.57 9.62
C SER A 198 3.50 -15.40 9.98
N SER A 199 3.90 -14.64 11.01
CA SER A 199 3.24 -13.38 11.36
C SER A 199 3.34 -12.31 10.27
N GLU A 200 4.29 -12.46 9.33
CA GLU A 200 4.41 -11.57 8.18
C GLU A 200 3.20 -11.70 7.24
N GLN A 201 2.63 -12.90 7.09
CA GLN A 201 1.43 -13.11 6.27
C GLN A 201 0.17 -12.55 6.94
N THR A 202 0.23 -12.25 8.23
CA THR A 202 -0.90 -11.75 9.04
C THR A 202 -0.70 -10.31 9.51
N ARG A 203 0.25 -9.58 8.93
CA ARG A 203 0.71 -8.26 9.43
C ARG A 203 -0.17 -7.08 9.02
N LEU A 204 -1.49 -7.24 9.06
CA LEU A 204 -2.40 -6.11 8.80
C LEU A 204 -2.78 -5.44 10.11
N VAL A 205 -2.43 -4.16 10.20
CA VAL A 205 -2.73 -3.32 11.35
C VAL A 205 -4.12 -2.72 11.19
N ILE A 206 -4.92 -2.79 12.24
CA ILE A 206 -6.26 -2.18 12.31
C ILE A 206 -6.34 -1.24 13.51
N GLY A 207 -7.28 -0.28 13.48
CA GLY A 207 -7.47 0.66 14.58
C GLY A 207 -7.81 -0.02 15.91
N ALA A 208 -7.49 0.63 17.02
CA ALA A 208 -7.79 0.14 18.37
C ALA A 208 -9.29 -0.18 18.57
N SER A 209 -10.18 0.63 17.99
CA SER A 209 -11.64 0.46 18.04
C SER A 209 -12.19 -0.46 16.96
N ALA A 210 -11.36 -1.03 16.10
CA ALA A 210 -11.82 -1.95 15.07
C ALA A 210 -12.51 -3.17 15.72
N ILE A 211 -13.60 -3.59 15.10
CA ILE A 211 -14.36 -4.78 15.52
C ILE A 211 -13.93 -5.92 14.60
N VAL A 212 -13.21 -6.88 15.18
CA VAL A 212 -12.86 -8.14 14.51
C VAL A 212 -13.96 -9.15 14.83
N GLU A 213 -14.62 -9.64 13.80
CA GLU A 213 -15.69 -10.63 13.91
C GLU A 213 -15.22 -12.00 13.42
N ILE A 214 -15.46 -13.04 14.22
CA ILE A 214 -15.20 -14.42 13.79
C ILE A 214 -16.39 -14.90 12.95
N VAL A 215 -16.10 -15.35 11.74
CA VAL A 215 -17.11 -15.80 10.77
C VAL A 215 -16.79 -17.22 10.28
N ASN A 216 -17.81 -17.95 9.85
CA ASN A 216 -17.64 -19.30 9.32
C ASN A 216 -17.42 -19.25 7.80
N ILE A 217 -16.35 -19.91 7.34
CA ILE A 217 -16.02 -20.03 5.91
C ILE A 217 -15.77 -21.51 5.60
N GLY A 218 -16.68 -22.10 4.86
CA GLY A 218 -16.75 -23.52 4.55
C GLY A 218 -16.82 -24.34 5.84
N SER A 219 -15.76 -25.10 6.10
CA SER A 219 -15.60 -25.89 7.33
C SER A 219 -14.71 -25.24 8.38
N GLY A 220 -14.11 -24.10 8.07
CA GLY A 220 -13.20 -23.36 8.94
C GLY A 220 -13.79 -22.05 9.44
N THR A 221 -12.96 -21.30 10.15
CA THR A 221 -13.26 -19.96 10.65
C THR A 221 -12.33 -18.94 10.02
N GLY A 222 -12.84 -17.73 9.78
CA GLY A 222 -12.08 -16.56 9.36
C GLY A 222 -12.33 -15.37 10.27
N GLU A 223 -11.53 -14.33 10.08
CA GLU A 223 -11.68 -13.03 10.73
C GLU A 223 -12.13 -11.98 9.71
N TYR A 224 -13.19 -11.25 10.06
CA TYR A 224 -13.76 -10.16 9.28
C TYR A 224 -13.56 -8.82 10.00
N VAL A 225 -13.21 -7.78 9.24
CA VAL A 225 -13.14 -6.39 9.71
C VAL A 225 -13.78 -5.47 8.67
N LYS A 226 -14.57 -4.50 9.14
CA LYS A 226 -15.03 -3.34 8.37
C LYS A 226 -14.29 -2.08 8.82
N GLY A 227 -13.93 -1.24 7.84
CA GLY A 227 -13.24 0.03 8.04
C GLY A 227 -11.80 -0.02 7.57
N SER A 228 -11.18 1.16 7.48
CA SER A 228 -9.78 1.32 7.12
C SER A 228 -9.20 2.54 7.83
N PHE A 229 -7.88 2.64 7.83
CA PHE A 229 -7.25 3.94 8.07
C PHE A 229 -7.55 4.85 6.88
N THR A 230 -8.00 6.06 7.15
CA THR A 230 -8.23 7.11 6.15
C THR A 230 -7.34 8.30 6.47
N TYR A 231 -6.91 8.98 5.41
CA TYR A 231 -6.03 10.13 5.47
C TYR A 231 -6.73 11.35 4.90
N ARG A 232 -6.55 12.52 5.52
CA ARG A 232 -6.91 13.82 4.95
C ARG A 232 -5.62 14.60 4.71
N SER A 233 -5.55 15.31 3.59
CA SER A 233 -4.33 15.88 2.98
C SER A 233 -3.49 16.86 3.81
N GLU A 234 -3.85 17.14 5.07
CA GLU A 234 -3.12 18.06 5.95
C GLU A 234 -2.78 17.44 7.31
N GLU A 235 -3.18 16.19 7.57
CA GLU A 235 -3.05 15.54 8.86
C GLU A 235 -1.80 14.66 8.90
N SER A 236 -0.86 14.85 9.83
CA SER A 236 0.30 13.94 9.96
C SER A 236 -0.04 12.52 10.42
N LEU A 237 -1.33 12.23 10.63
CA LEU A 237 -1.85 10.99 11.17
C LEU A 237 -3.00 10.49 10.30
N GLU A 238 -3.01 9.19 10.04
CA GLU A 238 -4.19 8.49 9.56
C GLU A 238 -5.14 8.19 10.71
N HIS A 239 -6.44 8.28 10.44
CA HIS A 239 -7.50 7.99 11.39
C HIS A 239 -8.26 6.73 10.98
N TRP A 240 -8.42 5.80 11.91
CA TRP A 240 -9.27 4.64 11.69
C TRP A 240 -10.72 5.07 11.56
N ASP A 241 -11.32 4.79 10.41
CA ASP A 241 -12.72 5.04 10.11
C ASP A 241 -13.46 3.69 10.00
N VAL A 242 -14.38 3.44 10.93
CA VAL A 242 -15.21 2.23 10.97
C VAL A 242 -16.27 2.21 9.88
N ASP A 243 -16.62 3.38 9.35
CA ASP A 243 -17.65 3.57 8.34
C ASP A 243 -17.05 3.67 6.93
N ALA A 244 -15.72 3.66 6.79
CA ALA A 244 -15.06 3.60 5.51
C ALA A 244 -15.56 2.40 4.69
N ASP A 245 -15.65 2.60 3.38
CA ASP A 245 -16.15 1.62 2.41
C ASP A 245 -15.10 0.54 2.10
N SER A 246 -14.45 0.01 3.15
CA SER A 246 -13.47 -1.05 3.08
C SER A 246 -13.87 -2.22 3.97
N GLN A 247 -13.74 -3.42 3.44
CA GLN A 247 -14.00 -4.67 4.17
C GLN A 247 -12.92 -5.69 3.84
N ILE A 248 -12.41 -6.36 4.87
CA ILE A 248 -11.33 -7.34 4.72
C ILE A 248 -11.73 -8.61 5.46
N LEU A 249 -11.59 -9.75 4.79
CA LEU A 249 -11.86 -11.07 5.33
C LEU A 249 -10.64 -11.97 5.11
N ARG A 250 -10.11 -12.55 6.20
CA ARG A 250 -8.91 -13.40 6.18
C ARG A 250 -9.18 -14.75 6.81
N TRP A 251 -8.68 -15.81 6.17
CA TRP A 251 -8.80 -17.16 6.70
C TRP A 251 -7.75 -18.11 6.11
N THR A 252 -7.72 -19.33 6.64
CA THR A 252 -6.91 -20.41 6.09
C THR A 252 -7.79 -21.59 5.74
N GLU A 253 -7.54 -22.22 4.59
CA GLU A 253 -8.14 -23.49 4.21
C GLU A 253 -7.03 -24.47 3.81
N GLY A 254 -6.83 -25.51 4.63
CA GLY A 254 -5.72 -26.42 4.46
C GLY A 254 -4.37 -25.71 4.62
N VAL A 255 -3.59 -25.66 3.54
CA VAL A 255 -2.25 -25.04 3.49
C VAL A 255 -2.25 -23.70 2.75
N ILE A 256 -3.43 -23.12 2.48
CA ILE A 256 -3.54 -21.85 1.75
C ILE A 256 -4.15 -20.81 2.70
N PHE A 257 -3.54 -19.63 2.70
CA PHE A 257 -4.08 -18.41 3.29
C PHE A 257 -4.81 -17.62 2.22
N TYR A 258 -5.99 -17.14 2.59
CA TYR A 258 -6.89 -16.37 1.73
C TYR A 258 -7.15 -15.01 2.36
N GLN A 259 -7.23 -14.01 1.50
CA GLN A 259 -7.68 -12.67 1.83
C GLN A 259 -8.63 -12.18 0.74
N LEU A 260 -9.82 -11.77 1.14
CA LEU A 260 -10.78 -11.09 0.28
C LEU A 260 -10.89 -9.65 0.77
N GLU A 261 -10.66 -8.71 -0.13
CA GLU A 261 -10.78 -7.28 0.14
C GLU A 261 -11.82 -6.66 -0.76
N ASN A 262 -12.63 -5.78 -0.21
CA ASN A 262 -13.60 -5.00 -0.94
C ASN A 262 -13.39 -3.53 -0.63
N PHE A 263 -13.35 -2.70 -1.68
CA PHE A 263 -13.28 -1.24 -1.59
C PHE A 263 -14.40 -0.63 -2.41
N GLY A 264 -15.14 0.32 -1.83
CA GLY A 264 -16.23 1.07 -2.47
C GLY A 264 -17.59 0.36 -2.45
N MET A 265 -17.64 -0.97 -2.46
CA MET A 265 -18.95 -1.64 -2.50
C MET A 265 -19.60 -1.74 -1.13
N GLN A 266 -20.88 -1.36 -1.08
CA GLN A 266 -21.75 -1.57 0.07
C GLN A 266 -22.25 -3.02 0.13
N LEU A 267 -21.40 -3.92 0.62
CA LEU A 267 -21.78 -5.30 0.95
C LEU A 267 -22.09 -5.42 2.44
N ASP A 268 -23.17 -6.09 2.80
CA ASP A 268 -23.32 -6.56 4.18
C ASP A 268 -22.34 -7.72 4.46
N ARG A 269 -22.05 -7.92 5.75
CA ARG A 269 -21.10 -8.94 6.23
C ARG A 269 -21.47 -10.33 5.73
N GLU A 270 -22.75 -10.70 5.81
CA GLU A 270 -23.26 -12.01 5.41
C GLU A 270 -23.02 -12.27 3.92
N THR A 271 -23.22 -11.26 3.07
CA THR A 271 -22.96 -11.34 1.64
C THR A 271 -21.47 -11.48 1.37
N PHE A 272 -20.62 -10.72 2.05
CA PHE A 272 -19.17 -10.82 1.89
C PHE A 272 -18.61 -12.18 2.34
N VAL A 273 -19.13 -12.73 3.43
CA VAL A 273 -18.85 -14.10 3.88
C VAL A 273 -19.38 -15.12 2.89
N SER A 274 -20.57 -14.91 2.31
CA SER A 274 -21.13 -15.81 1.30
C SER A 274 -20.28 -15.84 0.02
N LEU A 275 -19.67 -14.73 -0.38
CA LEU A 275 -18.73 -14.69 -1.52
C LEU A 275 -17.50 -15.55 -1.24
N SER A 276 -16.92 -15.45 -0.05
CA SER A 276 -15.79 -16.28 0.37
C SER A 276 -16.14 -17.77 0.43
N ASN A 277 -17.37 -18.10 0.84
CA ASN A 277 -17.89 -19.47 0.81
C ASN A 277 -18.13 -20.00 -0.61
N SER A 278 -18.22 -19.12 -1.61
CA SER A 278 -18.44 -19.51 -3.01
C SER A 278 -17.16 -19.91 -3.73
N LEU A 279 -15.98 -19.75 -3.13
CA LEU A 279 -14.71 -20.02 -3.80
C LEU A 279 -14.62 -21.44 -4.36
N THR A 280 -14.19 -21.56 -5.62
CA THR A 280 -14.15 -22.82 -6.35
C THR A 280 -12.89 -22.95 -7.21
N THR A 281 -12.48 -24.19 -7.46
CA THR A 281 -11.44 -24.55 -8.44
C THR A 281 -12.03 -24.86 -9.82
N GLU A 282 -13.34 -25.07 -9.89
CA GLU A 282 -14.03 -25.33 -11.15
C GLU A 282 -14.12 -24.03 -11.96
N PRO A 283 -14.03 -24.09 -13.30
CA PRO A 283 -14.18 -22.91 -14.14
C PRO A 283 -15.53 -22.24 -13.91
N VAL A 284 -15.50 -20.95 -13.59
CA VAL A 284 -16.69 -20.12 -13.54
C VAL A 284 -16.82 -19.38 -14.86
N SER A 285 -18.02 -19.35 -15.43
CA SER A 285 -18.29 -18.51 -16.60
C SER A 285 -18.16 -17.05 -16.17
N ALA A 286 -16.97 -16.49 -16.35
CA ALA A 286 -16.71 -15.09 -16.06
C ALA A 286 -17.72 -14.24 -16.84
N ARG A 287 -18.43 -13.36 -16.13
CA ARG A 287 -19.15 -12.27 -16.79
C ARG A 287 -18.09 -11.34 -17.35
N SER A 288 -17.93 -11.37 -18.67
CA SER A 288 -17.24 -10.29 -19.36
C SER A 288 -18.05 -9.01 -19.16
N THR A 289 -17.34 -7.90 -18.98
CA THR A 289 -17.90 -6.55 -18.91
C THR A 289 -18.87 -6.35 -20.08
N PRO A 290 -20.19 -6.11 -19.85
CA PRO A 290 -21.19 -6.07 -20.90
C PRO A 290 -20.97 -4.85 -21.76
N GLY A 291 -20.85 -5.06 -23.06
CA GLY A 291 -20.98 -3.99 -24.03
C GLY A 291 -19.90 -2.91 -23.94
N SER A 292 -18.78 -3.18 -23.28
CA SER A 292 -17.54 -2.79 -23.92
C SER A 292 -17.36 -3.79 -25.06
N GLU A 293 -17.97 -3.50 -26.22
CA GLU A 293 -17.18 -3.61 -27.43
C GLU A 293 -15.97 -2.69 -27.20
N ILE A 294 -15.01 -3.16 -26.40
CA ILE A 294 -13.64 -3.17 -26.85
C ILE A 294 -13.74 -4.02 -28.12
N SER A 295 -14.18 -3.40 -29.22
CA SER A 295 -13.46 -3.56 -30.48
C SER A 295 -12.03 -3.76 -30.04
N ALA A 296 -11.34 -4.77 -30.51
CA ALA A 296 -9.89 -4.80 -30.36
C ALA A 296 -9.24 -3.60 -31.11
N THR A 297 -9.85 -2.40 -31.16
CA THR A 297 -9.15 -1.22 -30.68
C THR A 297 -8.45 -1.65 -29.40
N PRO A 298 -7.11 -1.79 -29.44
CA PRO A 298 -6.33 -1.91 -28.23
C PRO A 298 -6.93 -0.93 -27.22
N THR A 299 -7.01 -1.27 -25.92
CA THR A 299 -6.89 -0.21 -24.91
C THR A 299 -5.82 0.68 -25.47
N GLU A 300 -6.19 1.89 -25.92
CA GLU A 300 -5.28 2.76 -26.64
C GLU A 300 -4.26 3.07 -25.57
N TYR A 301 -3.24 2.24 -25.52
CA TYR A 301 -2.21 2.27 -24.51
C TYR A 301 -1.66 3.64 -24.75
N TYR A 302 -1.95 4.53 -23.80
CA TYR A 302 -1.68 5.93 -23.97
C TYR A 302 -0.16 6.00 -24.05
N ASP A 303 0.33 6.03 -25.29
CA ASP A 303 1.74 5.90 -25.57
C ASP A 303 2.30 7.28 -25.28
N LEU A 304 2.67 7.50 -24.02
CA LEU A 304 3.27 8.75 -23.58
C LEU A 304 4.52 9.07 -24.43
N GLN A 305 5.17 8.06 -25.02
CA GLN A 305 6.28 8.30 -25.95
C GLN A 305 5.82 8.97 -27.25
N ALA A 306 4.60 8.72 -27.71
CA ALA A 306 4.01 9.38 -28.86
C ALA A 306 3.74 10.87 -28.59
N ASP A 307 3.38 11.22 -27.35
CA ASP A 307 3.19 12.62 -26.91
C ASP A 307 4.50 13.36 -26.69
N TYR A 308 5.55 12.65 -26.26
CA TYR A 308 6.90 13.20 -26.06
C TYR A 308 7.92 12.55 -27.01
N PRO A 309 7.78 12.74 -28.34
CA PRO A 309 8.53 11.97 -29.33
C PRO A 309 9.96 12.48 -29.54
N LEU A 310 10.32 13.64 -29.00
CA LEU A 310 11.63 14.26 -29.23
C LEU A 310 12.60 13.89 -28.12
N THR A 311 13.86 13.69 -28.49
CA THR A 311 14.94 13.82 -27.52
C THR A 311 15.15 15.30 -27.16
N ILE A 312 15.75 15.56 -26.00
CA ILE A 312 16.12 16.93 -25.58
C ILE A 312 16.99 17.62 -26.64
N ALA A 313 17.98 16.92 -27.19
CA ALA A 313 18.86 17.50 -28.21
C ALA A 313 18.11 17.90 -29.48
N GLU A 314 17.11 17.13 -29.90
CA GLU A 314 16.27 17.45 -31.05
C GLU A 314 15.33 18.61 -30.76
N ALA A 315 14.69 18.64 -29.59
CA ALA A 315 13.82 19.74 -29.18
C ALA A 315 14.61 21.06 -29.14
N GLY A 316 15.77 21.10 -28.48
CA GLY A 316 16.61 22.30 -28.45
C GLY A 316 17.11 22.75 -29.83
N LYS A 317 17.39 21.79 -30.73
CA LYS A 317 17.73 22.12 -32.12
C LYS A 317 16.57 22.75 -32.88
N ARG A 318 15.33 22.28 -32.64
CA ARG A 318 14.12 22.80 -33.30
C ARG A 318 13.74 24.18 -32.79
N THR A 319 13.90 24.44 -31.50
CA THR A 319 13.58 25.74 -30.91
C THR A 319 14.70 26.76 -31.05
N GLY A 320 15.93 26.32 -31.29
CA GLY A 320 17.09 27.20 -31.45
C GLY A 320 17.67 27.69 -30.13
N PHE A 321 17.26 27.12 -28.99
CA PHE A 321 17.85 27.39 -27.69
C PHE A 321 18.25 26.10 -26.97
N THR A 322 19.17 26.22 -26.01
CA THR A 322 19.62 25.10 -25.20
C THR A 322 18.62 24.88 -24.08
N LEU A 323 18.04 23.68 -24.03
CA LEU A 323 17.15 23.25 -22.96
C LEU A 323 17.94 22.95 -21.69
N ILE A 324 17.37 23.33 -20.56
CA ILE A 324 17.97 23.23 -19.23
C ILE A 324 17.28 22.09 -18.49
N GLN A 325 18.04 21.20 -17.86
CA GLN A 325 17.47 20.07 -17.13
C GLN A 325 17.92 20.05 -15.67
N PRO A 326 17.09 19.49 -14.77
CA PRO A 326 17.50 19.23 -13.40
C PRO A 326 18.67 18.24 -13.35
N SER A 327 19.73 18.62 -12.63
CA SER A 327 20.82 17.70 -12.28
C SER A 327 20.51 16.83 -11.05
N LYS A 328 19.39 17.08 -10.37
CA LYS A 328 18.88 16.26 -9.26
C LYS A 328 17.40 15.99 -9.42
N LEU A 329 17.03 14.72 -9.35
CA LEU A 329 15.65 14.27 -9.35
C LEU A 329 15.44 13.20 -8.27
N PRO A 330 14.20 13.03 -7.78
CA PRO A 330 13.78 11.82 -7.09
C PRO A 330 14.09 10.58 -7.93
N GLY A 331 14.59 9.52 -7.29
CA GLY A 331 15.02 8.29 -7.95
C GLY A 331 13.90 7.53 -8.65
N PHE A 332 12.64 7.82 -8.30
CA PHE A 332 11.48 7.27 -8.99
C PHE A 332 11.08 8.05 -10.24
N LEU A 333 11.77 9.13 -10.63
CA LEU A 333 11.50 9.86 -11.87
C LEU A 333 12.51 9.49 -12.94
N SER A 334 12.03 9.27 -14.16
CA SER A 334 12.86 8.95 -15.32
C SER A 334 12.46 9.79 -16.52
N LEU A 335 13.45 10.34 -17.23
CA LEU A 335 13.20 11.12 -18.45
C LEU A 335 12.58 10.22 -19.53
N LEU A 336 11.40 10.60 -20.01
CA LEU A 336 10.73 9.93 -21.12
C LEU A 336 11.09 10.59 -22.47
N GLY A 337 11.02 11.91 -22.53
CA GLY A 337 11.21 12.66 -23.76
C GLY A 337 10.81 14.12 -23.65
N ALA A 338 10.66 14.76 -24.80
CA ALA A 338 10.17 16.13 -24.92
C ALA A 338 9.15 16.28 -26.07
N SER A 339 8.31 17.28 -25.95
CA SER A 339 7.38 17.76 -26.97
C SER A 339 7.64 19.25 -27.24
N LEU A 340 7.16 19.75 -28.39
CA LEU A 340 7.31 21.15 -28.78
C LEU A 340 5.96 21.66 -29.26
N GLU A 341 5.49 22.74 -28.64
CA GLU A 341 4.34 23.51 -29.10
C GLU A 341 4.82 24.67 -29.98
N PRO A 342 4.79 24.53 -31.32
CA PRO A 342 5.47 25.48 -32.21
C PRO A 342 4.85 26.88 -32.19
N ASP A 343 3.54 26.98 -31.95
CA ASP A 343 2.82 28.26 -31.95
C ASP A 343 3.15 29.11 -30.72
N GLN A 344 3.45 28.46 -29.59
CA GLN A 344 3.80 29.09 -28.32
C GLN A 344 5.32 29.14 -28.07
N GLY A 345 6.08 28.30 -28.79
CA GLY A 345 7.52 28.15 -28.58
C GLY A 345 7.87 27.52 -27.22
N ILE A 346 6.94 26.73 -26.67
CA ILE A 346 7.12 26.02 -25.40
C ILE A 346 7.66 24.62 -25.70
N VAL A 347 8.68 24.23 -24.94
CA VAL A 347 9.14 22.83 -24.90
C VAL A 347 8.71 22.24 -23.58
N SER A 348 8.00 21.11 -23.63
CA SER A 348 7.60 20.36 -22.44
C SER A 348 8.45 19.08 -22.37
N ILE A 349 9.17 18.91 -21.28
CA ILE A 349 10.04 17.77 -20.98
C ILE A 349 9.32 16.93 -19.93
N PHE A 350 9.11 15.64 -20.22
CA PHE A 350 8.39 14.76 -19.31
C PHE A 350 9.30 13.78 -18.59
N TYR A 351 9.15 13.74 -17.27
CA TYR A 351 9.75 12.75 -16.40
C TYR A 351 8.62 11.85 -15.87
N GLN A 352 8.57 10.63 -16.38
CA GLN A 352 7.58 9.65 -15.94
C GLN A 352 7.98 9.05 -14.58
N LEU A 353 6.97 8.69 -13.78
CA LEU A 353 7.18 7.83 -12.63
C LEU A 353 7.72 6.48 -13.13
N SER A 354 8.87 6.06 -12.62
CA SER A 354 9.49 4.77 -12.89
C SER A 354 8.85 3.63 -12.09
N GLN A 355 7.81 3.92 -11.30
CA GLN A 355 7.10 2.94 -10.47
C GLN A 355 5.78 2.54 -11.14
N ASP A 356 5.50 1.24 -11.06
CA ASP A 356 4.32 0.51 -11.55
C ASP A 356 3.03 0.85 -10.77
N MET A 357 2.78 2.13 -10.49
CA MET A 357 1.58 2.62 -9.77
C MET A 357 0.31 2.60 -10.66
N GLY A 358 0.25 1.72 -11.66
CA GLY A 358 -0.83 1.60 -12.64
C GLY A 358 -0.67 2.51 -13.87
N PRO A 359 -1.64 2.48 -14.81
CA PRO A 359 -1.63 3.28 -16.04
C PRO A 359 -1.93 4.75 -15.75
N THR A 360 -1.24 5.35 -14.79
CA THR A 360 -1.39 6.76 -14.49
C THR A 360 -0.46 7.55 -15.41
N THR A 361 -0.99 8.57 -16.07
CA THR A 361 -0.23 9.56 -16.84
C THR A 361 0.56 10.52 -15.93
N ASN A 362 0.80 10.10 -14.68
CA ASN A 362 1.38 10.92 -13.64
C ASN A 362 2.90 11.01 -13.83
N GLY A 363 3.42 12.22 -13.69
CA GLY A 363 4.83 12.51 -13.84
C GLY A 363 5.11 13.96 -13.53
N LEU A 364 6.37 14.32 -13.65
CA LEU A 364 6.84 15.69 -13.55
C LEU A 364 7.01 16.24 -14.97
N VAL A 365 6.31 17.32 -15.29
CA VAL A 365 6.50 18.09 -16.52
C VAL A 365 7.40 19.29 -16.19
N LEU A 366 8.42 19.50 -17.02
CA LEU A 366 9.20 20.74 -17.05
C LEU A 366 8.92 21.46 -18.36
N GLU A 367 8.40 22.67 -18.29
CA GLU A 367 8.15 23.52 -19.45
C GLU A 367 9.17 24.66 -19.52
N GLU A 368 9.67 24.94 -20.73
CA GLU A 368 10.64 25.98 -21.01
C GLU A 368 10.18 26.88 -22.16
N GLN A 369 10.24 28.20 -21.98
CA GLN A 369 9.88 29.19 -22.99
C GLN A 369 10.86 30.37 -23.00
N ILE A 370 11.30 30.82 -24.18
CA ILE A 370 12.04 32.09 -24.29
C ILE A 370 11.09 33.24 -23.95
N ILE A 371 11.52 34.15 -23.09
CA ILE A 371 10.76 35.37 -22.79
C ILE A 371 10.82 36.29 -24.03
N PRO A 372 9.71 36.50 -24.76
CA PRO A 372 9.71 37.34 -25.94
C PRO A 372 9.85 38.82 -25.54
N SER A 373 10.49 39.60 -26.41
CA SER A 373 10.63 41.06 -26.22
C SER A 373 9.31 41.82 -26.12
N THR A 374 8.20 41.21 -26.57
CA THR A 374 6.83 41.76 -26.48
C THR A 374 6.27 41.68 -25.05
N GLY A 375 6.84 40.86 -24.18
CA GLY A 375 6.44 40.72 -22.77
C GLY A 375 5.20 39.87 -22.51
N LEU A 376 4.53 39.36 -23.54
CA LEU A 376 3.39 38.43 -23.43
C LEU A 376 3.84 37.02 -23.82
N TYR A 377 3.66 36.06 -22.91
CA TYR A 377 4.02 34.65 -23.08
C TYR A 377 3.29 33.79 -22.04
N ASP A 378 3.09 32.52 -22.36
CA ASP A 378 2.22 31.60 -21.61
C ASP A 378 2.79 31.21 -20.24
N LEU A 379 4.12 31.04 -20.14
CA LEU A 379 4.82 30.78 -18.88
C LEU A 379 5.10 32.06 -18.07
N SER A 380 4.33 33.12 -18.29
CA SER A 380 4.36 34.30 -17.42
C SER A 380 3.92 33.92 -16.00
N GLY A 381 4.21 34.78 -15.03
CA GLY A 381 3.83 34.51 -13.64
C GLY A 381 2.32 34.25 -13.50
N PHE A 382 1.94 33.49 -12.47
CA PHE A 382 0.54 33.24 -12.16
C PHE A 382 -0.22 34.54 -11.90
N ILE A 383 -1.48 34.57 -12.30
CA ILE A 383 -2.40 35.68 -12.06
C ILE A 383 -3.44 35.21 -11.05
N VAL A 384 -3.59 35.96 -9.95
CA VAL A 384 -4.68 35.72 -8.99
C VAL A 384 -5.93 36.37 -9.52
N GLY A 385 -7.02 35.59 -9.64
CA GLY A 385 -8.30 36.13 -10.08
C GLY A 385 -9.47 35.21 -9.78
N GLU A 386 -10.64 35.59 -10.29
CA GLU A 386 -11.92 34.95 -9.98
C GLU A 386 -12.34 33.97 -11.08
N ASN A 387 -13.21 33.04 -10.73
CA ASN A 387 -13.69 31.99 -11.63
C ASN A 387 -14.34 32.50 -12.94
N THR A 388 -14.87 33.73 -12.95
CA THR A 388 -15.48 34.36 -14.13
C THR A 388 -14.46 34.80 -15.18
N GLU A 389 -13.17 34.75 -14.89
CA GLU A 389 -12.10 35.25 -15.76
C GLU A 389 -11.29 34.14 -16.43
N ILE A 390 -11.56 32.86 -16.13
CA ILE A 390 -10.78 31.72 -16.61
C ILE A 390 -10.63 31.71 -18.14
N ASP A 391 -11.71 31.98 -18.86
CA ASP A 391 -11.70 31.98 -20.34
C ASP A 391 -10.90 33.15 -20.96
N GLN A 392 -10.41 34.10 -20.14
CA GLN A 392 -9.62 35.25 -20.60
C GLN A 392 -8.12 34.96 -20.65
N TYR A 393 -7.65 33.88 -20.02
CA TYR A 393 -6.24 33.56 -19.87
C TYR A 393 -5.91 32.18 -20.45
N SER A 394 -4.65 31.95 -20.81
CA SER A 394 -4.18 30.60 -21.18
C SER A 394 -4.40 29.63 -20.01
N PRO A 395 -4.79 28.37 -20.27
CA PRO A 395 -5.00 27.36 -19.24
C PRO A 395 -3.86 27.32 -18.21
N GLY A 396 -4.22 27.22 -16.93
CA GLY A 396 -3.26 27.21 -15.82
C GLY A 396 -2.70 28.56 -15.39
N THR A 397 -2.87 29.65 -16.15
CA THR A 397 -2.32 30.97 -15.78
C THR A 397 -3.07 31.61 -14.62
N LEU A 398 -4.41 31.52 -14.63
CA LEU A 398 -5.26 32.05 -13.56
C LEU A 398 -5.32 31.06 -12.39
N VAL A 399 -5.08 31.54 -11.17
CA VAL A 399 -5.07 30.74 -9.94
C VAL A 399 -5.87 31.41 -8.83
N GLY A 400 -6.34 30.63 -7.84
CA GLY A 400 -7.00 31.19 -6.67
C GLY A 400 -6.05 31.93 -5.72
N ALA A 401 -4.82 31.42 -5.58
CA ALA A 401 -3.73 32.04 -4.83
C ALA A 401 -2.39 31.44 -5.26
N PHE A 402 -1.28 32.07 -4.89
CA PHE A 402 0.06 31.48 -4.99
C PHE A 402 0.96 31.97 -3.83
N GLU A 403 1.99 31.20 -3.52
CA GLU A 403 3.06 31.57 -2.59
C GLU A 403 4.29 32.09 -3.36
N THR A 404 4.97 33.09 -2.80
CA THR A 404 6.29 33.51 -3.31
C THR A 404 7.40 32.71 -2.64
N VAL A 405 8.23 32.03 -3.43
CA VAL A 405 9.28 31.12 -2.93
C VAL A 405 10.68 31.52 -3.43
N GLN A 406 11.73 31.01 -2.78
CA GLN A 406 13.12 31.26 -3.15
C GLN A 406 13.80 30.02 -3.76
N ILE A 407 14.24 30.16 -5.01
CA ILE A 407 14.98 29.16 -5.80
C ILE A 407 16.44 29.64 -5.89
N GLY A 408 17.18 29.46 -4.79
CA GLY A 408 18.51 30.05 -4.65
C GLY A 408 18.37 31.56 -4.50
N GLU A 409 18.94 32.32 -5.44
CA GLU A 409 18.82 33.79 -5.50
C GLU A 409 17.66 34.26 -6.41
N ILE A 410 16.93 33.32 -7.04
CA ILE A 410 15.81 33.61 -7.93
C ILE A 410 14.51 33.52 -7.14
N THR A 411 13.62 34.49 -7.33
CA THR A 411 12.26 34.43 -6.79
C THR A 411 11.34 33.70 -7.76
N GLY A 412 10.54 32.76 -7.25
CA GLY A 412 9.52 32.01 -7.99
C GLY A 412 8.15 32.13 -7.37
N GLN A 413 7.14 31.58 -8.05
CA GLN A 413 5.76 31.47 -7.58
C GLN A 413 5.35 30.01 -7.54
N TYR A 414 4.85 29.58 -6.38
CA TYR A 414 4.36 28.22 -6.15
C TYR A 414 2.84 28.23 -5.98
N VAL A 415 2.16 27.27 -6.60
CA VAL A 415 0.73 27.05 -6.41
C VAL A 415 0.45 25.57 -6.28
N GLU A 416 -0.45 25.24 -5.35
CA GLU A 416 -1.11 23.95 -5.26
C GLU A 416 -2.60 24.19 -5.45
N GLY A 417 -3.20 23.47 -6.39
CA GLY A 417 -4.59 23.68 -6.76
C GLY A 417 -4.87 23.75 -8.25
N THR A 418 -6.15 23.55 -8.59
CA THR A 418 -6.67 23.73 -9.94
C THR A 418 -8.10 24.25 -9.91
N TRP A 419 -8.52 24.89 -11.00
CA TRP A 419 -9.92 25.18 -11.24
C TRP A 419 -10.61 23.93 -11.79
N HIS A 420 -11.73 23.51 -11.19
CA HIS A 420 -12.58 22.46 -11.75
C HIS A 420 -13.97 23.01 -12.06
N GLY A 421 -14.54 22.55 -13.18
CA GLY A 421 -15.90 22.90 -13.57
C GLY A 421 -16.93 22.14 -12.74
N THR A 422 -17.95 22.83 -12.26
CA THR A 422 -19.10 22.24 -11.56
C THR A 422 -20.36 22.41 -12.39
N ASP A 423 -21.25 21.41 -12.38
CA ASP A 423 -22.48 21.40 -13.18
C ASP A 423 -23.44 22.57 -12.85
N CYS A 424 -23.42 23.06 -11.61
CA CYS A 424 -24.37 24.06 -11.13
C CYS A 424 -23.81 25.48 -11.08
N CYS A 425 -22.50 25.63 -10.90
CA CYS A 425 -21.96 26.77 -10.19
C CYS A 425 -20.72 27.36 -10.87
N GLY A 426 -20.40 26.91 -12.08
CA GLY A 426 -19.23 27.35 -12.84
C GLY A 426 -17.94 26.74 -12.29
N TRP A 427 -16.84 27.45 -12.42
CA TRP A 427 -15.55 26.98 -11.94
C TRP A 427 -15.38 27.22 -10.44
N VAL A 428 -14.85 26.24 -9.73
CA VAL A 428 -14.51 26.34 -8.32
C VAL A 428 -13.03 26.04 -8.16
N TRP A 429 -12.34 26.86 -7.36
CA TRP A 429 -10.95 26.59 -7.01
C TRP A 429 -10.92 25.40 -6.07
N ASP A 430 -10.27 24.33 -6.49
CA ASP A 430 -9.89 23.23 -5.64
C ASP A 430 -8.48 23.48 -5.13
N ALA A 431 -8.33 23.60 -3.82
CA ALA A 431 -7.03 23.70 -3.15
C ALA A 431 -6.49 22.33 -2.71
N ASP A 432 -7.31 21.28 -2.80
CA ASP A 432 -6.97 19.89 -2.49
C ASP A 432 -6.80 18.95 -3.74
N PRO A 433 -6.43 19.43 -4.94
CA PRO A 433 -6.08 18.53 -6.03
C PRO A 433 -4.58 18.26 -6.01
N TYR A 434 -4.23 17.06 -6.47
CA TYR A 434 -2.88 16.55 -6.64
C TYR A 434 -1.93 17.42 -7.49
N LEU A 435 -2.34 18.58 -8.04
CA LEU A 435 -1.54 19.40 -8.95
C LEU A 435 -0.74 20.50 -8.21
N LYS A 436 0.58 20.37 -8.26
CA LYS A 436 1.56 21.33 -7.73
C LYS A 436 2.34 21.95 -8.88
N ARG A 437 2.50 23.27 -8.87
CA ARG A 437 3.19 24.00 -9.94
C ARG A 437 4.13 25.08 -9.41
N LEU A 438 5.30 25.20 -10.02
CA LEU A 438 6.33 26.16 -9.66
C LEU A 438 6.80 26.91 -10.91
N ARG A 439 6.52 28.22 -10.98
CA ARG A 439 6.98 29.11 -12.08
C ARG A 439 8.12 30.01 -11.63
N TRP A 440 9.12 30.18 -12.48
CA TRP A 440 10.17 31.19 -12.27
C TRP A 440 10.81 31.61 -13.58
N GLN A 441 11.63 32.66 -13.52
CA GLN A 441 12.29 33.25 -14.68
C GLN A 441 13.75 33.51 -14.40
N THR A 442 14.62 33.21 -15.36
CA THR A 442 16.05 33.52 -15.28
C THR A 442 16.68 33.54 -16.66
N ASN A 443 17.69 34.38 -16.85
CA ASN A 443 18.49 34.44 -18.10
C ASN A 443 17.68 34.57 -19.40
N GLY A 444 16.52 35.26 -19.37
CA GLY A 444 15.66 35.44 -20.54
C GLY A 444 14.78 34.23 -20.89
N MET A 445 14.69 33.26 -19.98
CA MET A 445 13.84 32.07 -20.08
C MET A 445 12.81 32.07 -18.94
N ALA A 446 11.62 31.56 -19.23
CA ALA A 446 10.58 31.24 -18.28
C ALA A 446 10.44 29.72 -18.15
N PHE A 447 10.19 29.26 -16.93
CA PHE A 447 10.13 27.85 -16.57
C PHE A 447 8.87 27.55 -15.76
N GLU A 448 8.30 26.36 -15.95
CA GLU A 448 7.31 25.76 -15.07
C GLU A 448 7.69 24.33 -14.74
N LEU A 449 7.68 23.97 -13.45
CA LEU A 449 7.61 22.56 -13.03
C LEU A 449 6.19 22.28 -12.60
N SER A 450 5.61 21.20 -13.15
CA SER A 450 4.26 20.75 -12.84
C SER A 450 4.25 19.27 -12.49
N TYR A 451 3.65 18.94 -11.35
CA TYR A 451 3.56 17.57 -10.87
C TYR A 451 2.15 17.27 -10.38
N MET A 452 1.61 16.12 -10.83
CA MET A 452 0.32 15.62 -10.36
C MET A 452 0.55 14.39 -9.46
N GLY A 453 0.48 14.60 -8.15
CA GLY A 453 0.62 13.56 -7.14
C GLY A 453 0.88 14.10 -5.73
N THR A 454 1.02 13.18 -4.78
CA THR A 454 1.37 13.46 -3.38
C THR A 454 2.85 13.27 -3.10
N ASP A 455 3.61 12.62 -3.97
CA ASP A 455 4.98 12.16 -3.65
C ASP A 455 6.06 13.25 -3.81
N ILE A 456 5.72 14.42 -4.34
CA ILE A 456 6.64 15.55 -4.50
C ILE A 456 6.05 16.76 -3.80
N THR A 457 6.75 17.27 -2.80
CA THR A 457 6.36 18.47 -2.05
C THR A 457 6.80 19.76 -2.75
N GLN A 458 6.36 20.91 -2.22
CA GLN A 458 6.88 22.22 -2.59
C GLN A 458 8.41 22.32 -2.46
N GLU A 459 8.97 21.81 -1.37
CA GLU A 459 10.42 21.84 -1.12
C GLU A 459 11.19 21.00 -2.14
N ASP A 460 10.59 19.90 -2.58
CA ASP A 460 11.16 19.03 -3.61
C ASP A 460 11.16 19.73 -4.98
N LEU A 461 10.06 20.38 -5.38
CA LEU A 461 10.04 21.19 -6.61
C LEU A 461 11.08 22.31 -6.59
N ILE A 462 11.24 23.00 -5.45
CA ILE A 462 12.28 24.02 -5.27
C ILE A 462 13.68 23.39 -5.39
N THR A 463 13.88 22.20 -4.85
CA THR A 463 15.15 21.46 -4.92
C THR A 463 15.47 21.04 -6.36
N ILE A 464 14.48 20.57 -7.12
CA ILE A 464 14.60 20.25 -8.54
C ILE A 464 14.97 21.51 -9.33
N ALA A 465 14.23 22.60 -9.15
CA ALA A 465 14.49 23.88 -9.83
C ALA A 465 15.89 24.44 -9.51
N LYS A 466 16.36 24.36 -8.26
CA LYS A 466 17.73 24.75 -7.86
C LYS A 466 18.81 23.92 -8.55
N SER A 467 18.49 22.71 -8.98
CA SER A 467 19.44 21.80 -9.61
C SER A 467 19.57 21.98 -11.12
N MET A 468 18.77 22.86 -11.72
CA MET A 468 18.69 23.06 -13.17
C MET A 468 19.96 23.68 -13.75
N LYS A 469 20.49 23.09 -14.83
CA LYS A 469 21.78 23.45 -15.45
C LYS A 469 21.78 23.32 -16.96
#